data_AF-A0A933S9K8-F1
#
_entry.id   AF-A0A933S9K8-F1
#
_cell.length_a   1.000
_cell.length_b   1.000
_cell.length_c   1.000
_cell.angle_alpha   90.00
_cell.angle_beta   90.00
_cell.angle_gamma   90.00
#
_symmetry.space_group_name_H-M   'P 1'
#
loop_
_entity.id
_entity.type
_entity.pdbx_description
1 polymer ?
#
loop_
_entity_poly.entity_id
_entity_poly.type
_entity_poly.pdbx_seq_one_letter_code
_entity_poly.pdbx_strand_id
1 'polypeptide(L)'
;MRFVADHGLGLLRRGIAAAALLACTAGVASAQLLIDGNLVFNNNASGTLAGQFTGTTSTGPLCIGLTPAQIATVTFTHNSYADPLLPTAPYLPGVRPSFQPGMGSPAYTGALTLPHDGFFEQTCYVGAMGPGLDWTEGWTYWDSTGANRQDLHLAGMPNPRPLAVYDNVKILGKQYFGPDSNYFVRGQLRIKDQASLTVAPGVVIFEENATLGTIIVERGGQLWAVGNKCEPIIITSDDAPGTFTRGRCGGLVINGRAKTNLVNSCAGDSAATEGGAVGYYGGNDDNDCSGALRYVRVEFAGKEITPNNELNSFTWCAAGRNTKGDYLQAYMGADDSFEWFGGAMDQKHLVATDGTDDGYDWQMGTRNRAQFVIIRPSPRFAPSGTQNGDKGIEADDNEFDFNATQCAGRSNTFLANFTIVGDKRTGAQFPGPAAGANFRRGTAATLVNSIITNFKTSAVKIDDNATLQAHCAAVPAALPVYCPGALSAEPMATGQVLVSASAPNPFRDQVALNFTLPAASDVKVEVYSADGRLVSTMADGARMEAGRHSLVWRLPAGTPSGMYFYKVRAGGQTATGKLTRID
;
A
#
# COMPACT_ATOMS: atom_id res chain seq x y z
N MET A 1 -56.58 40.98 20.61
CA MET A 1 -56.99 42.27 20.00
C MET A 1 -55.75 42.89 19.37
N ARG A 2 -55.60 43.20 18.09
CA ARG A 2 -56.43 43.24 16.85
C ARG A 2 -55.47 42.90 15.68
N PHE A 3 -55.81 41.95 14.80
CA PHE A 3 -56.21 42.08 13.37
C PHE A 3 -55.22 42.84 12.47
N VAL A 4 -54.44 42.21 11.54
CA VAL A 4 -54.73 41.51 10.25
C VAL A 4 -54.50 42.42 9.03
N ALA A 5 -53.66 41.97 8.08
CA ALA A 5 -53.97 41.94 6.64
C ALA A 5 -52.95 41.09 5.86
N ASP A 6 -53.51 40.17 5.07
CA ASP A 6 -52.93 39.17 4.17
C ASP A 6 -52.56 39.72 2.78
N HIS A 7 -52.02 38.80 1.95
CA HIS A 7 -51.90 38.75 0.47
C HIS A 7 -50.45 38.85 -0.06
N GLY A 8 -49.89 37.90 -0.81
CA GLY A 8 -50.43 36.66 -1.36
C GLY A 8 -49.35 35.80 -2.03
N LEU A 9 -49.69 34.51 -2.19
CA LEU A 9 -48.95 33.45 -2.87
C LEU A 9 -48.89 33.64 -4.40
N GLY A 10 -47.79 33.22 -5.05
CA GLY A 10 -47.80 32.99 -6.50
C GLY A 10 -46.46 32.76 -7.19
N LEU A 11 -46.08 31.48 -7.32
CA LEU A 11 -45.32 30.89 -8.45
C LEU A 11 -43.91 31.41 -8.80
N LEU A 12 -42.90 30.67 -8.34
CA LEU A 12 -41.78 30.20 -9.20
C LEU A 12 -41.14 28.96 -8.55
N ARG A 13 -41.79 27.81 -8.74
CA ARG A 13 -41.15 26.50 -8.62
C ARG A 13 -40.37 26.25 -9.92
N ARG A 14 -39.04 26.15 -9.84
CA ARG A 14 -38.20 25.12 -10.52
C ARG A 14 -36.72 25.45 -10.31
N GLY A 15 -36.00 24.48 -9.74
CA GLY A 15 -34.54 24.38 -9.85
C GLY A 15 -33.78 25.03 -8.70
N ILE A 16 -33.65 24.32 -7.58
CA ILE A 16 -32.42 24.10 -6.80
C ILE A 16 -32.86 23.14 -5.68
N ALA A 17 -32.74 21.84 -5.94
CA ALA A 17 -32.91 20.78 -4.95
C ALA A 17 -32.09 19.57 -5.40
N ALA A 18 -30.77 19.66 -5.25
CA ALA A 18 -29.85 18.53 -5.32
C ALA A 18 -28.45 18.93 -4.82
N ALA A 19 -28.31 19.34 -3.56
CA ALA A 19 -27.00 19.51 -2.92
C ALA A 19 -27.13 19.62 -1.38
N ALA A 20 -27.92 18.76 -0.73
CA ALA A 20 -27.97 18.73 0.73
C ALA A 20 -28.63 17.44 1.24
N LEU A 21 -28.03 16.26 0.98
CA LEU A 21 -28.26 15.07 1.80
C LEU A 21 -27.23 13.97 1.50
N LEU A 22 -26.01 14.08 2.05
CA LEU A 22 -25.22 12.92 2.47
C LEU A 22 -24.04 13.35 3.38
N ALA A 23 -24.33 14.17 4.40
CA ALA A 23 -23.48 14.20 5.58
C ALA A 23 -24.09 13.24 6.59
N CYS A 24 -24.03 11.93 6.28
CA CYS A 24 -24.27 10.92 7.30
C CYS A 24 -23.11 11.01 8.28
N THR A 25 -23.45 11.33 9.51
CA THR A 25 -22.68 10.99 10.71
C THR A 25 -22.00 9.64 10.52
N ALA A 26 -20.66 9.63 10.41
CA ALA A 26 -19.84 8.43 10.53
C ALA A 26 -19.83 7.97 12.00
N GLY A 27 -21.01 7.74 12.57
CA GLY A 27 -21.19 7.01 13.80
C GLY A 27 -21.40 5.56 13.39
N VAL A 28 -20.41 4.70 13.67
CA VAL A 28 -20.49 3.25 13.51
C VAL A 28 -21.20 2.82 12.23
N ALA A 29 -20.47 2.82 11.09
CA ALA A 29 -20.74 1.75 10.13
C ALA A 29 -20.71 0.46 10.95
N SER A 30 -21.83 -0.25 11.03
CA SER A 30 -21.89 -1.52 11.77
C SER A 30 -20.69 -2.34 11.35
N ALA A 31 -19.90 -2.83 12.30
CA ALA A 31 -18.76 -3.67 12.00
C ALA A 31 -19.26 -4.88 11.19
N GLN A 32 -18.83 -4.99 9.94
CA GLN A 32 -19.29 -5.98 8.98
C GLN A 32 -18.15 -6.56 8.16
N LEU A 33 -18.32 -7.79 7.70
CA LEU A 33 -17.41 -8.41 6.74
C LEU A 33 -17.95 -8.24 5.32
N LEU A 34 -17.23 -7.49 4.49
CA LEU A 34 -17.52 -7.23 3.07
C LEU A 34 -16.31 -7.65 2.23
N ILE A 35 -16.50 -8.63 1.35
CA ILE A 35 -15.45 -9.16 0.47
C ILE A 35 -16.00 -9.18 -0.95
N ASP A 36 -15.70 -8.15 -1.74
CA ASP A 36 -16.30 -7.96 -3.07
C ASP A 36 -15.32 -7.33 -4.07
N GLY A 37 -15.53 -7.55 -5.37
CA GLY A 37 -14.72 -6.92 -6.42
C GLY A 37 -13.26 -7.36 -6.43
N ASN A 38 -12.93 -8.52 -5.87
CA ASN A 38 -11.58 -9.05 -5.83
C ASN A 38 -11.32 -10.01 -7.00
N LEU A 39 -10.11 -9.93 -7.57
CA LEU A 39 -9.61 -10.85 -8.57
C LEU A 39 -8.73 -11.91 -7.89
N VAL A 40 -9.21 -13.15 -7.87
CA VAL A 40 -8.52 -14.27 -7.22
C VAL A 40 -8.04 -15.27 -8.26
N PHE A 41 -6.82 -15.77 -8.13
CA PHE A 41 -6.30 -16.73 -9.10
C PHE A 41 -5.28 -17.69 -8.53
N ASN A 42 -5.32 -18.94 -9.01
CA ASN A 42 -4.31 -19.94 -8.70
C ASN A 42 -3.97 -20.08 -7.20
N ASN A 43 -4.93 -19.82 -6.30
CA ASN A 43 -4.79 -20.18 -4.91
C ASN A 43 -5.37 -21.59 -4.74
N ASN A 44 -4.70 -22.45 -3.98
CA ASN A 44 -5.05 -23.87 -3.82
C ASN A 44 -5.27 -24.66 -5.11
N ALA A 45 -5.71 -25.92 -5.00
CA ALA A 45 -5.87 -26.83 -6.13
C ALA A 45 -7.30 -26.86 -6.72
N SER A 46 -8.22 -26.02 -6.23
CA SER A 46 -9.65 -26.11 -6.58
C SER A 46 -9.98 -25.72 -8.01
N GLY A 47 -9.23 -24.77 -8.61
CA GLY A 47 -9.47 -24.29 -9.97
C GLY A 47 -10.80 -23.54 -10.18
N THR A 48 -11.51 -23.16 -9.11
CA THR A 48 -12.83 -22.51 -9.19
C THR A 48 -12.89 -21.29 -8.29
N LEU A 49 -13.74 -20.31 -8.64
CA LEU A 49 -13.97 -19.11 -7.82
C LEU A 49 -14.40 -19.46 -6.39
N ALA A 50 -15.44 -20.28 -6.23
CA ALA A 50 -15.93 -20.68 -4.91
C ALA A 50 -14.86 -21.38 -4.07
N GLY A 51 -14.03 -22.22 -4.68
CA GLY A 51 -12.93 -22.89 -4.02
C GLY A 51 -11.81 -21.96 -3.53
N GLN A 52 -11.74 -20.71 -3.98
CA GLN A 52 -10.79 -19.72 -3.46
C GLN A 52 -11.15 -19.20 -2.06
N PHE A 53 -12.38 -19.44 -1.60
CA PHE A 53 -12.92 -18.97 -0.32
C PHE A 53 -13.18 -20.16 0.59
N THR A 54 -12.35 -20.33 1.61
CA THR A 54 -12.37 -21.49 2.51
C THR A 54 -12.59 -21.07 3.96
N GLY A 55 -12.71 -22.03 4.86
CA GLY A 55 -12.74 -21.79 6.30
C GLY A 55 -13.87 -22.54 6.99
N THR A 56 -14.33 -22.00 8.11
CA THR A 56 -15.34 -22.64 8.96
C THR A 56 -16.76 -22.47 8.38
N THR A 57 -17.66 -23.41 8.63
CA THR A 57 -19.10 -23.26 8.35
C THR A 57 -19.80 -22.74 9.60
N SER A 58 -20.67 -21.73 9.44
CA SER A 58 -21.38 -21.16 10.58
C SER A 58 -22.29 -22.19 11.23
N THR A 59 -22.16 -22.32 12.55
CA THR A 59 -23.06 -23.10 13.41
C THR A 59 -23.96 -22.19 14.25
N GLY A 60 -23.83 -20.87 14.07
CA GLY A 60 -24.55 -19.85 14.82
C GLY A 60 -25.98 -19.63 14.33
N PRO A 61 -26.90 -19.21 15.22
CA PRO A 61 -28.34 -19.16 14.93
C PRO A 61 -28.72 -18.15 13.84
N LEU A 62 -27.91 -17.11 13.60
CA LEU A 62 -28.22 -16.06 12.62
C LEU A 62 -28.03 -16.52 11.17
N CYS A 63 -27.17 -17.50 10.91
CA CYS A 63 -26.84 -17.95 9.55
C CYS A 63 -26.25 -19.36 9.53
N ILE A 64 -26.95 -20.30 10.17
CA ILE A 64 -26.57 -21.72 10.20
C ILE A 64 -26.29 -22.21 8.77
N GLY A 65 -25.14 -22.85 8.57
CA GLY A 65 -24.73 -23.40 7.29
C GLY A 65 -24.12 -22.39 6.32
N LEU A 66 -24.03 -21.10 6.68
CA LEU A 66 -23.33 -20.12 5.85
C LEU A 66 -21.83 -20.44 5.79
N THR A 67 -21.30 -20.41 4.58
CA THR A 67 -19.90 -20.68 4.28
C THR A 67 -19.19 -19.45 3.73
N PRO A 68 -17.85 -19.39 3.82
CA PRO A 68 -17.06 -18.32 3.22
C PRO A 68 -17.28 -18.20 1.71
N ALA A 69 -17.41 -19.34 1.01
CA ALA A 69 -17.74 -19.37 -0.40
C ALA A 69 -19.09 -18.72 -0.72
N GLN A 70 -20.13 -18.93 0.08
CA GLN A 70 -21.43 -18.28 -0.13
C GLN A 70 -21.36 -16.76 0.09
N ILE A 71 -20.63 -16.30 1.12
CA ILE A 71 -20.42 -14.86 1.35
C ILE A 71 -19.79 -14.21 0.11
N ALA A 72 -18.71 -14.79 -0.39
CA ALA A 72 -17.94 -14.17 -1.46
C ALA A 72 -18.41 -14.46 -2.89
N THR A 73 -19.43 -15.30 -3.09
CA THR A 73 -19.94 -15.62 -4.45
C THR A 73 -21.44 -15.46 -4.62
N VAL A 74 -22.21 -15.50 -3.53
CA VAL A 74 -23.67 -15.33 -3.55
C VAL A 74 -24.06 -13.98 -2.96
N THR A 75 -23.51 -13.61 -1.80
CA THR A 75 -23.78 -12.30 -1.18
C THR A 75 -23.06 -11.19 -1.94
N PHE A 76 -21.78 -11.39 -2.26
CA PHE A 76 -20.95 -10.46 -3.02
C PHE A 76 -20.58 -11.08 -4.36
N THR A 77 -21.09 -10.51 -5.44
CA THR A 77 -21.08 -11.15 -6.77
C THR A 77 -20.05 -10.57 -7.72
N HIS A 78 -19.28 -9.55 -7.32
CA HIS A 78 -18.27 -8.93 -8.17
C HIS A 78 -16.87 -9.56 -8.01
N ASN A 79 -16.69 -10.55 -7.13
CA ASN A 79 -15.47 -11.34 -7.10
C ASN A 79 -15.33 -12.17 -8.38
N SER A 80 -14.10 -12.31 -8.89
CA SER A 80 -13.82 -12.98 -10.16
C SER A 80 -12.62 -13.90 -10.08
N TYR A 81 -12.62 -14.94 -10.92
CA TYR A 81 -11.54 -15.93 -10.99
C TYR A 81 -10.90 -15.90 -12.38
N ALA A 82 -9.74 -15.26 -12.50
CA ALA A 82 -8.99 -15.18 -13.74
C ALA A 82 -7.54 -14.78 -13.46
N ASP A 83 -6.62 -15.16 -14.35
CA ASP A 83 -5.21 -14.80 -14.23
C ASP A 83 -5.01 -13.27 -14.26
N PRO A 84 -4.43 -12.66 -13.22
CA PRO A 84 -4.13 -11.22 -13.23
C PRO A 84 -3.03 -10.84 -14.23
N LEU A 85 -2.38 -11.79 -14.90
CA LEU A 85 -1.28 -11.57 -15.82
C LEU A 85 -0.12 -10.81 -15.18
N LEU A 86 0.15 -11.08 -13.91
CA LEU A 86 1.34 -10.55 -13.25
C LEU A 86 2.60 -11.12 -13.95
N PRO A 87 3.68 -10.32 -14.10
CA PRO A 87 4.91 -10.81 -14.71
C PRO A 87 5.51 -11.95 -13.85
N THR A 88 6.48 -12.68 -14.39
CA THR A 88 7.25 -13.67 -13.60
C THR A 88 8.27 -13.01 -12.65
N ALA A 89 8.50 -11.70 -12.81
CA ALA A 89 9.41 -10.88 -12.03
C ALA A 89 9.23 -10.90 -10.49
N PRO A 90 8.03 -11.13 -9.89
CA PRO A 90 7.88 -11.22 -8.44
C PRO A 90 8.82 -12.22 -7.76
N TYR A 91 9.37 -13.19 -8.50
CA TYR A 91 10.27 -14.22 -7.96
C TYR A 91 11.60 -14.35 -8.72
N LEU A 92 12.03 -13.38 -9.54
CA LEU A 92 13.29 -13.50 -10.28
C LEU A 92 14.48 -12.90 -9.49
N PRO A 93 15.54 -13.67 -9.18
CA PRO A 93 16.74 -13.18 -8.52
C PRO A 93 17.44 -12.16 -9.38
N GLY A 94 17.98 -11.12 -8.75
CA GLY A 94 18.69 -10.07 -9.49
C GLY A 94 17.78 -9.25 -10.40
N VAL A 95 16.46 -9.45 -10.35
CA VAL A 95 15.47 -8.70 -11.10
C VAL A 95 14.57 -7.99 -10.10
N ARG A 96 14.38 -6.69 -10.31
CA ARG A 96 13.45 -5.91 -9.52
C ARG A 96 12.04 -6.52 -9.61
N PRO A 97 11.37 -6.82 -8.48
CA PRO A 97 10.00 -7.28 -8.49
C PRO A 97 9.07 -6.28 -9.18
N SER A 98 8.10 -6.80 -9.93
CA SER A 98 7.04 -6.00 -10.53
C SER A 98 5.69 -6.63 -10.21
N PHE A 99 4.77 -5.80 -9.73
CA PHE A 99 3.42 -6.21 -9.30
C PHE A 99 2.33 -5.58 -10.17
N GLN A 100 2.73 -4.98 -11.28
CA GLN A 100 1.80 -4.39 -12.23
C GLN A 100 1.21 -5.50 -13.11
N PRO A 101 -0.13 -5.61 -13.22
CA PRO A 101 -0.75 -6.49 -14.19
C PRO A 101 -0.27 -6.25 -15.62
N GLY A 102 -0.24 -7.30 -16.43
CA GLY A 102 0.12 -7.23 -17.85
C GLY A 102 -0.99 -6.61 -18.70
N MET A 103 -0.64 -6.26 -19.94
CA MET A 103 -1.63 -5.87 -20.95
C MET A 103 -2.65 -7.01 -21.16
N GLY A 104 -3.92 -6.66 -21.38
CA GLY A 104 -5.04 -7.59 -21.43
C GLY A 104 -5.53 -8.12 -20.07
N SER A 105 -4.94 -7.70 -18.95
CA SER A 105 -5.32 -8.25 -17.64
C SER A 105 -6.79 -7.96 -17.29
N PRO A 106 -7.53 -8.95 -16.75
CA PRO A 106 -8.86 -8.72 -16.19
C PRO A 106 -8.84 -7.73 -15.02
N ALA A 107 -7.66 -7.49 -14.44
CA ALA A 107 -7.50 -6.54 -13.34
C ALA A 107 -7.79 -5.08 -13.73
N TYR A 108 -7.84 -4.75 -15.02
CA TYR A 108 -8.12 -3.38 -15.47
C TYR A 108 -9.61 -3.10 -15.67
N THR A 109 -10.47 -3.87 -15.01
CA THR A 109 -11.93 -3.81 -15.21
C THR A 109 -12.64 -4.10 -13.89
N GLY A 110 -13.91 -3.74 -13.77
CA GLY A 110 -14.76 -4.23 -12.68
C GLY A 110 -14.46 -3.66 -11.29
N ALA A 111 -13.62 -2.62 -11.19
CA ALA A 111 -13.37 -1.93 -9.93
C ALA A 111 -14.66 -1.33 -9.36
N LEU A 112 -14.88 -1.54 -8.06
CA LEU A 112 -15.99 -1.05 -7.26
C LEU A 112 -15.77 0.39 -6.82
N THR A 113 -16.87 1.09 -6.59
CA THR A 113 -16.90 2.45 -6.09
C THR A 113 -16.46 2.49 -4.63
N LEU A 114 -15.38 3.22 -4.36
CA LEU A 114 -14.92 3.46 -2.99
C LEU A 114 -15.63 4.68 -2.38
N PRO A 115 -15.59 4.89 -1.06
CA PRO A 115 -16.10 6.11 -0.43
C PRO A 115 -15.47 7.38 -1.03
N HIS A 116 -16.30 8.41 -1.30
CA HIS A 116 -15.83 9.71 -1.80
C HIS A 116 -15.57 10.66 -0.63
N ASP A 117 -14.60 10.33 0.21
CA ASP A 117 -14.31 10.99 1.48
C ASP A 117 -12.95 11.73 1.52
N GLY A 118 -12.27 11.80 0.38
CA GLY A 118 -10.96 12.42 0.23
C GLY A 118 -9.78 11.55 0.67
N PHE A 119 -10.03 10.39 1.31
CA PHE A 119 -9.00 9.39 1.56
C PHE A 119 -8.87 8.46 0.37
N PHE A 120 -9.93 7.75 -0.03
CA PHE A 120 -9.84 6.79 -1.13
C PHE A 120 -9.77 7.46 -2.50
N GLU A 121 -8.88 6.95 -3.35
CA GLU A 121 -8.80 7.30 -4.76
C GLU A 121 -9.63 6.34 -5.60
N GLN A 122 -10.52 6.87 -6.44
CA GLN A 122 -11.26 6.04 -7.40
C GLN A 122 -10.31 5.59 -8.51
N THR A 123 -10.33 4.30 -8.82
CA THR A 123 -9.52 3.70 -9.89
C THR A 123 -10.38 2.80 -10.77
N CYS A 124 -10.07 2.73 -12.07
CA CYS A 124 -10.68 1.76 -12.98
C CYS A 124 -9.87 0.44 -13.05
N TYR A 125 -9.23 0.05 -11.95
CA TYR A 125 -8.48 -1.19 -11.87
C TYR A 125 -8.55 -1.78 -10.47
N VAL A 126 -8.40 -3.09 -10.37
CA VAL A 126 -8.20 -3.82 -9.13
C VAL A 126 -6.71 -4.10 -8.93
N GLY A 127 -6.29 -4.27 -7.69
CA GLY A 127 -4.89 -4.36 -7.31
C GLY A 127 -4.25 -3.01 -7.01
N ALA A 128 -3.03 -3.06 -6.52
CA ALA A 128 -2.26 -1.91 -6.05
C ALA A 128 -1.68 -1.02 -7.17
N MET A 129 -1.69 -1.48 -8.42
CA MET A 129 -1.05 -0.78 -9.54
C MET A 129 -1.94 -0.78 -10.79
N GLY A 130 -2.09 0.41 -11.38
CA GLY A 130 -2.75 0.59 -12.67
C GLY A 130 -1.80 0.41 -13.87
N PRO A 131 -2.32 0.51 -15.11
CA PRO A 131 -1.51 0.42 -16.32
C PRO A 131 -0.42 1.51 -16.37
N GLY A 132 0.84 1.11 -16.49
CA GLY A 132 1.98 2.01 -16.61
C GLY A 132 2.34 2.76 -15.33
N LEU A 133 1.82 2.32 -14.18
CA LEU A 133 2.04 2.94 -12.88
C LEU A 133 2.75 1.96 -11.96
N ASP A 134 4.07 2.09 -11.87
CA ASP A 134 4.87 1.42 -10.84
C ASP A 134 5.35 2.44 -9.81
N TRP A 135 4.53 2.64 -8.78
CA TRP A 135 4.84 3.58 -7.70
C TRP A 135 5.95 3.09 -6.76
N THR A 136 6.40 1.83 -6.88
CA THR A 136 7.52 1.29 -6.09
C THR A 136 8.88 1.61 -6.72
N GLU A 137 8.91 2.06 -7.98
CA GLU A 137 10.15 2.28 -8.71
C GLU A 137 11.02 3.37 -8.07
N GLY A 138 12.34 3.15 -8.00
CA GLY A 138 13.32 4.17 -7.63
C GLY A 138 13.50 4.44 -6.14
N TRP A 139 12.59 3.97 -5.29
CA TRP A 139 12.69 4.18 -3.85
C TRP A 139 12.57 2.91 -3.00
N THR A 140 12.25 1.74 -3.56
CA THR A 140 12.26 0.48 -2.80
C THR A 140 13.57 -0.30 -2.97
N TYR A 141 13.92 -1.08 -1.96
CA TYR A 141 15.03 -2.02 -1.99
C TYR A 141 14.56 -3.46 -2.24
N TRP A 142 15.38 -4.32 -2.85
CA TRP A 142 14.95 -5.68 -3.21
C TRP A 142 16.09 -6.71 -3.34
N ASP A 143 17.36 -6.30 -3.32
CA ASP A 143 18.49 -7.23 -3.39
C ASP A 143 18.74 -7.87 -2.02
N SER A 144 18.31 -9.13 -1.89
CA SER A 144 18.33 -9.90 -0.65
C SER A 144 19.73 -10.17 -0.10
N THR A 145 20.78 -9.97 -0.90
CA THR A 145 22.16 -10.13 -0.41
C THR A 145 22.66 -8.86 0.26
N GLY A 146 22.15 -7.69 -0.13
CA GLY A 146 22.75 -6.42 0.30
C GLY A 146 24.14 -6.15 -0.28
N ALA A 147 24.66 -7.01 -1.15
CA ALA A 147 26.05 -6.94 -1.60
C ALA A 147 26.32 -5.70 -2.47
N ASN A 148 25.29 -5.18 -3.14
CA ASN A 148 25.40 -4.04 -4.05
C ASN A 148 24.89 -2.73 -3.45
N ARG A 149 24.71 -2.65 -2.12
CA ARG A 149 24.25 -1.44 -1.43
C ARG A 149 25.26 -0.31 -1.60
N GLN A 150 24.76 0.86 -2.00
CA GLN A 150 25.53 2.11 -2.09
C GLN A 150 24.84 3.29 -1.39
N ASP A 151 23.63 3.07 -0.88
CA ASP A 151 22.73 4.02 -0.23
C ASP A 151 22.87 4.04 1.30
N LEU A 152 23.88 3.33 1.86
CA LEU A 152 24.10 3.26 3.31
C LEU A 152 25.09 4.30 3.85
N HIS A 153 25.78 5.03 2.98
CA HIS A 153 26.70 6.12 3.35
C HIS A 153 27.79 5.72 4.37
N LEU A 154 28.19 4.45 4.39
CA LEU A 154 29.28 3.94 5.22
C LEU A 154 30.65 4.36 4.66
N ALA A 155 31.69 4.26 5.48
CA ALA A 155 33.06 4.51 5.03
C ALA A 155 33.41 3.60 3.82
N GLY A 156 33.90 4.21 2.73
CA GLY A 156 34.18 3.50 1.47
C GLY A 156 33.00 3.42 0.49
N MET A 157 31.82 3.92 0.86
CA MET A 157 30.66 4.05 -0.04
C MET A 157 30.53 5.48 -0.61
N PRO A 158 29.70 5.69 -1.64
CA PRO A 158 29.36 7.03 -2.11
C PRO A 158 28.79 7.91 -1.00
N ASN A 159 29.26 9.16 -0.93
CA ASN A 159 28.85 10.16 0.05
C ASN A 159 28.91 9.62 1.50
N PRO A 160 30.07 9.20 2.01
CA PRO A 160 30.19 8.63 3.35
C PRO A 160 29.87 9.71 4.41
N ARG A 161 29.18 9.31 5.47
CA ARG A 161 28.74 10.23 6.54
C ARG A 161 29.29 9.81 7.92
N PRO A 162 29.56 10.76 8.82
CA PRO A 162 29.84 10.43 10.22
C PRO A 162 28.69 9.65 10.86
N LEU A 163 29.02 8.81 11.83
CA LEU A 163 28.06 7.99 12.58
C LEU A 163 27.81 8.58 13.97
N ALA A 164 26.60 9.04 14.24
CA ALA A 164 26.18 9.54 15.55
C ALA A 164 25.56 8.41 16.38
N VAL A 165 26.10 8.14 17.57
CA VAL A 165 25.67 7.02 18.43
C VAL A 165 24.62 7.48 19.44
N TYR A 166 23.52 6.75 19.50
CA TYR A 166 22.42 6.88 20.45
C TYR A 166 22.35 5.60 21.29
N ASP A 167 22.97 5.62 22.46
CA ASP A 167 23.02 4.48 23.38
C ASP A 167 21.96 4.61 24.48
N ASN A 168 20.88 3.84 24.36
CA ASN A 168 19.73 3.76 25.26
C ASN A 168 19.12 5.15 25.60
N VAL A 169 18.99 5.99 24.57
CA VAL A 169 18.62 7.40 24.71
C VAL A 169 17.11 7.58 24.85
N LYS A 170 16.71 8.45 25.78
CA LYS A 170 15.34 8.97 25.90
C LYS A 170 15.29 10.41 25.40
N ILE A 171 14.59 10.67 24.31
CA ILE A 171 14.34 12.01 23.80
C ILE A 171 13.20 12.62 24.63
N LEU A 172 13.51 13.71 25.34
CA LEU A 172 12.57 14.45 26.22
C LEU A 172 12.08 15.77 25.61
N GLY A 173 12.56 16.14 24.43
CA GLY A 173 12.23 17.39 23.75
C GLY A 173 12.24 17.21 22.24
N LYS A 174 12.73 18.22 21.51
CA LYS A 174 12.88 18.13 20.06
C LYS A 174 14.27 17.60 19.71
N GLN A 175 14.33 16.49 18.98
CA GLN A 175 15.55 15.94 18.40
C GLN A 175 15.46 16.01 16.87
N TYR A 176 16.58 16.31 16.23
CA TYR A 176 16.70 16.32 14.78
C TYR A 176 17.82 15.38 14.34
N PHE A 177 17.51 14.48 13.41
CA PHE A 177 18.46 13.68 12.67
C PHE A 177 18.64 14.32 11.29
N GLY A 178 19.77 14.99 11.09
CA GLY A 178 20.09 15.75 9.88
C GLY A 178 20.70 14.89 8.77
N PRO A 179 20.67 15.38 7.52
CA PRO A 179 21.05 14.59 6.34
C PRO A 179 22.56 14.32 6.24
N ASP A 180 23.39 15.04 7.01
CA ASP A 180 24.85 14.94 6.95
C ASP A 180 25.43 13.81 7.81
N SER A 181 24.58 13.05 8.51
CA SER A 181 25.00 11.99 9.43
C SER A 181 24.22 10.70 9.19
N ASN A 182 24.90 9.58 9.45
CA ASN A 182 24.24 8.32 9.78
C ASN A 182 24.02 8.25 11.29
N TYR A 183 23.03 7.46 11.72
CA TYR A 183 22.65 7.34 13.13
C TYR A 183 22.74 5.88 13.56
N PHE A 184 23.32 5.61 14.72
CA PHE A 184 23.52 4.27 15.27
C PHE A 184 22.78 4.14 16.60
N VAL A 185 21.74 3.31 16.65
CA VAL A 185 20.90 3.09 17.82
C VAL A 185 21.36 1.83 18.53
N ARG A 186 21.91 1.99 19.74
CA ARG A 186 22.25 0.89 20.67
C ARG A 186 21.19 0.85 21.77
N GLY A 187 20.62 -0.32 22.03
CA GLY A 187 19.45 -0.42 22.89
C GLY A 187 18.26 0.36 22.32
N GLN A 188 17.45 0.94 23.20
CA GLN A 188 16.21 1.59 22.78
C GLN A 188 16.36 3.10 22.65
N LEU A 189 16.01 3.64 21.48
CA LEU A 189 15.80 5.06 21.28
C LEU A 189 14.33 5.39 21.53
N ARG A 190 14.03 6.03 22.65
CA ARG A 190 12.65 6.30 23.10
C ARG A 190 12.28 7.77 22.93
N ILE A 191 11.25 8.04 22.14
CA ILE A 191 10.65 9.37 21.99
C ILE A 191 9.51 9.46 23.02
N LYS A 192 9.72 10.26 24.07
CA LYS A 192 8.81 10.36 25.22
C LYS A 192 7.62 11.28 24.93
N ASP A 193 6.66 11.27 25.85
CA ASP A 193 5.52 12.19 25.81
C ASP A 193 5.97 13.65 25.63
N GLN A 194 5.27 14.39 24.78
CA GLN A 194 5.56 15.78 24.39
C GLN A 194 6.91 15.99 23.66
N ALA A 195 7.65 14.92 23.39
CA ALA A 195 8.90 14.94 22.64
C ALA A 195 8.68 14.62 21.16
N SER A 196 9.64 15.01 20.32
CA SER A 196 9.59 14.68 18.89
C SER A 196 10.97 14.37 18.33
N LEU A 197 11.02 13.39 17.43
CA LEU A 197 12.17 13.15 16.57
C LEU A 197 11.78 13.53 15.14
N THR A 198 12.54 14.44 14.53
CA THR A 198 12.46 14.72 13.08
C THR A 198 13.65 14.10 12.38
N VAL A 199 13.40 13.33 11.33
CA VAL A 199 14.42 12.65 10.53
C VAL A 199 14.37 13.23 9.12
N ALA A 200 15.50 13.79 8.68
CA ALA A 200 15.64 14.38 7.35
C ALA A 200 15.61 13.32 6.23
N PRO A 201 15.23 13.69 5.00
CA PRO A 201 15.37 12.81 3.84
C PRO A 201 16.78 12.23 3.69
N GLY A 202 16.86 10.99 3.23
CA GLY A 202 18.12 10.29 2.95
C GLY A 202 18.90 9.84 4.17
N VAL A 203 18.41 10.08 5.39
CA VAL A 203 19.06 9.59 6.62
C VAL A 203 19.01 8.06 6.70
N VAL A 204 20.13 7.48 7.12
CA VAL A 204 20.25 6.05 7.44
C VAL A 204 20.40 5.89 8.95
N ILE A 205 19.51 5.09 9.53
CA ILE A 205 19.53 4.69 10.94
C ILE A 205 19.85 3.20 11.01
N PHE A 206 20.96 2.88 11.67
CA PHE A 206 21.41 1.54 11.94
C PHE A 206 21.00 1.17 13.36
N GLU A 207 20.32 0.05 13.52
CA GLU A 207 19.94 -0.52 14.81
C GLU A 207 20.89 -1.68 15.15
N GLU A 208 21.54 -1.60 16.32
CA GLU A 208 22.53 -2.58 16.74
C GLU A 208 21.85 -3.90 17.15
N ASN A 209 22.16 -4.99 16.44
CA ASN A 209 21.64 -6.31 16.75
C ASN A 209 21.99 -6.77 18.19
N ALA A 210 23.19 -6.45 18.65
CA ALA A 210 23.72 -6.96 19.92
C ALA A 210 22.99 -6.43 21.15
N THR A 211 22.34 -5.27 21.05
CA THR A 211 21.71 -4.59 22.18
C THR A 211 20.22 -4.39 22.01
N LEU A 212 19.60 -5.01 20.99
CA LEU A 212 18.21 -4.76 20.60
C LEU A 212 18.01 -3.28 20.25
N GLY A 213 18.75 -2.80 19.26
CA GLY A 213 18.51 -1.51 18.61
C GLY A 213 17.04 -1.40 18.19
N THR A 214 16.31 -0.40 18.71
CA THR A 214 14.89 -0.22 18.39
C THR A 214 14.48 1.24 18.54
N ILE A 215 13.72 1.77 17.57
CA ILE A 215 13.09 3.09 17.67
C ILE A 215 11.67 2.93 18.22
N ILE A 216 11.39 3.64 19.32
CA ILE A 216 10.11 3.54 20.04
C ILE A 216 9.53 4.94 20.22
N VAL A 217 8.35 5.17 19.67
CA VAL A 217 7.50 6.31 20.01
C VAL A 217 6.59 5.89 21.15
N GLU A 218 6.74 6.49 22.32
CA GLU A 218 5.81 6.29 23.43
C GLU A 218 4.59 7.22 23.33
N ARG A 219 3.51 6.92 24.06
CA ARG A 219 2.27 7.72 24.09
C ARG A 219 2.55 9.22 24.22
N GLY A 220 2.12 9.98 23.22
CA GLY A 220 2.28 11.44 23.14
C GLY A 220 3.62 11.94 22.59
N GLY A 221 4.55 11.03 22.31
CA GLY A 221 5.73 11.31 21.49
C GLY A 221 5.40 11.31 20.00
N GLN A 222 6.28 11.90 19.19
CA GLN A 222 6.06 12.02 17.75
C GLN A 222 7.30 11.71 16.92
N LEU A 223 7.13 10.93 15.84
CA LEU A 223 8.16 10.69 14.83
C LEU A 223 7.79 11.34 13.49
N TRP A 224 8.63 12.25 13.03
CA TRP A 224 8.50 12.94 11.75
C TRP A 224 9.60 12.47 10.80
N ALA A 225 9.36 11.36 10.10
CA ALA A 225 10.29 10.76 9.15
C ALA A 225 9.72 10.90 7.73
N VAL A 226 9.95 12.05 7.11
CA VAL A 226 9.38 12.42 5.81
C VAL A 226 10.50 12.52 4.78
N GLY A 227 10.85 11.39 4.19
CA GLY A 227 11.76 11.28 3.06
C GLY A 227 11.10 11.63 1.73
N ASN A 228 11.84 11.40 0.65
CA ASN A 228 11.33 11.53 -0.71
C ASN A 228 11.77 10.35 -1.59
N LYS A 229 11.23 10.24 -2.80
CA LYS A 229 11.52 9.12 -3.72
C LYS A 229 13.02 8.93 -3.99
N CYS A 230 13.79 10.02 -4.07
CA CYS A 230 15.22 9.98 -4.37
C CYS A 230 16.08 9.81 -3.11
N GLU A 231 15.56 10.22 -1.95
CA GLU A 231 16.24 10.19 -0.67
C GLU A 231 15.31 9.55 0.38
N PRO A 232 15.03 8.24 0.25
CA PRO A 232 14.26 7.53 1.26
C PRO A 232 15.03 7.49 2.58
N ILE A 233 14.30 7.46 3.68
CA ILE A 233 14.87 7.20 5.00
C ILE A 233 15.00 5.68 5.15
N ILE A 234 16.14 5.21 5.64
CA ILE A 234 16.44 3.78 5.79
C ILE A 234 16.65 3.48 7.27
N ILE A 235 15.90 2.52 7.81
CA ILE A 235 16.10 1.93 9.13
C ILE A 235 16.47 0.46 8.89
N THR A 236 17.66 0.04 9.34
CA THR A 236 18.22 -1.28 9.02
C THR A 236 19.11 -1.80 10.14
N SER A 237 19.45 -3.09 10.13
CA SER A 237 20.44 -3.67 11.04
C SER A 237 21.85 -3.13 10.82
N ASP A 238 22.72 -3.33 11.82
CA ASP A 238 24.14 -3.01 11.79
C ASP A 238 25.02 -4.05 11.07
N ASP A 239 24.41 -4.98 10.34
CA ASP A 239 25.16 -5.98 9.58
C ASP A 239 25.98 -5.32 8.45
N ALA A 240 27.12 -5.95 8.12
CA ALA A 240 27.92 -5.49 7.00
C ALA A 240 27.16 -5.73 5.67
N PRO A 241 27.35 -4.84 4.66
CA PRO A 241 26.86 -5.09 3.32
C PRO A 241 27.27 -6.46 2.79
N GLY A 242 26.32 -7.20 2.24
CA GLY A 242 26.53 -8.59 1.80
C GLY A 242 26.27 -9.66 2.88
N THR A 243 26.05 -9.27 4.15
CA THR A 243 25.84 -10.21 5.26
C THR A 243 24.53 -10.00 6.01
N PHE A 244 23.60 -9.19 5.47
CA PHE A 244 22.34 -8.90 6.14
C PHE A 244 21.52 -10.16 6.36
N THR A 245 20.95 -10.26 7.56
CA THR A 245 20.07 -11.37 7.95
C THR A 245 18.80 -10.80 8.57
N ARG A 246 17.69 -11.53 8.43
CA ARG A 246 16.39 -11.18 9.02
C ARG A 246 16.46 -11.15 10.55
N GLY A 247 15.63 -10.35 11.20
CA GLY A 247 15.52 -10.33 12.66
C GLY A 247 16.78 -9.82 13.35
N ARG A 248 17.53 -8.94 12.68
CA ARG A 248 18.80 -8.39 13.18
C ARG A 248 18.62 -6.98 13.74
N CYS A 249 17.45 -6.38 13.60
CA CYS A 249 17.10 -5.14 14.27
C CYS A 249 15.66 -5.15 14.79
N GLY A 250 15.33 -4.19 15.66
CA GLY A 250 14.03 -4.14 16.31
C GLY A 250 12.93 -3.55 15.44
N GLY A 251 13.26 -2.69 14.47
CA GLY A 251 12.28 -2.00 13.66
C GLY A 251 11.67 -0.80 14.39
N LEU A 252 10.46 -0.42 13.98
CA LEU A 252 9.80 0.79 14.47
C LEU A 252 8.52 0.46 15.24
N VAL A 253 8.45 0.91 16.49
CA VAL A 253 7.25 0.79 17.34
C VAL A 253 6.64 2.16 17.59
N ILE A 254 5.35 2.31 17.31
CA ILE A 254 4.58 3.54 17.59
C ILE A 254 3.41 3.24 18.52
N ASN A 255 3.50 3.77 19.75
CA ASN A 255 2.46 3.68 20.76
C ASN A 255 1.65 4.98 20.81
N GLY A 256 0.44 4.94 20.27
CA GLY A 256 -0.51 6.05 20.27
C GLY A 256 -1.53 5.99 21.40
N ARG A 257 -2.47 6.96 21.38
CA ARG A 257 -3.53 7.15 22.38
C ARG A 257 -4.94 6.82 21.88
N ALA A 258 -5.05 6.22 20.70
CA ALA A 258 -6.35 5.83 20.14
C ALA A 258 -6.99 4.66 20.88
N LYS A 259 -8.26 4.38 20.56
CA LYS A 259 -8.99 3.30 21.21
C LYS A 259 -8.54 1.93 20.70
N THR A 260 -8.55 0.98 21.61
CA THR A 260 -8.52 -0.46 21.33
C THR A 260 -9.84 -1.09 21.81
N ASN A 261 -10.06 -2.37 21.55
CA ASN A 261 -11.18 -3.12 22.12
C ASN A 261 -10.83 -3.78 23.47
N LEU A 262 -9.79 -3.31 24.16
CA LEU A 262 -9.45 -3.73 25.52
C LEU A 262 -10.30 -2.94 26.53
N VAL A 263 -10.77 -3.62 27.58
CA VAL A 263 -11.73 -3.06 28.57
C VAL A 263 -11.25 -1.74 29.17
N ASN A 264 -9.95 -1.60 29.43
CA ASN A 264 -9.38 -0.41 30.07
C ASN A 264 -9.21 0.80 29.12
N SER A 265 -9.19 0.59 27.79
CA SER A 265 -9.01 1.66 26.81
C SER A 265 -10.10 2.74 26.91
N CYS A 266 -11.35 2.37 27.21
CA CYS A 266 -12.46 3.32 27.38
C CYS A 266 -12.21 4.35 28.49
N ALA A 267 -11.47 3.98 29.53
CA ALA A 267 -11.15 4.85 30.66
C ALA A 267 -9.97 5.78 30.38
N GLY A 268 -9.40 5.75 29.17
CA GLY A 268 -8.16 6.47 28.82
C GLY A 268 -6.88 5.78 29.31
N ASP A 269 -7.01 4.56 29.84
CA ASP A 269 -5.90 3.75 30.30
C ASP A 269 -5.10 3.15 29.12
N SER A 270 -3.97 2.51 29.43
CA SER A 270 -3.11 1.88 28.45
C SER A 270 -2.90 0.39 28.69
N ALA A 271 -2.62 -0.32 27.60
CA ALA A 271 -2.18 -1.72 27.60
C ALA A 271 -0.67 -1.80 27.38
N ALA A 272 -0.06 -2.88 27.86
CA ALA A 272 1.34 -3.18 27.56
C ALA A 272 1.43 -3.63 26.09
N THR A 273 2.49 -3.18 25.42
CA THR A 273 2.76 -3.52 24.02
C THR A 273 3.40 -4.90 23.91
N GLU A 274 3.10 -5.62 22.83
CA GLU A 274 3.80 -6.85 22.46
C GLU A 274 5.30 -6.57 22.20
N GLY A 275 6.16 -7.58 22.28
CA GLY A 275 7.62 -7.39 22.25
C GLY A 275 8.19 -6.94 23.61
N GLY A 276 7.45 -7.14 24.71
CA GLY A 276 7.97 -6.90 26.07
C GLY A 276 8.16 -5.42 26.43
N ALA A 277 9.39 -5.00 26.72
CA ALA A 277 9.68 -3.68 27.27
C ALA A 277 9.71 -2.59 26.18
N VAL A 278 8.66 -2.45 25.35
CA VAL A 278 8.55 -1.39 24.33
C VAL A 278 7.51 -0.31 24.66
N GLY A 279 6.90 -0.39 25.83
CA GLY A 279 6.06 0.67 26.40
C GLY A 279 4.58 0.29 26.45
N TYR A 280 3.76 1.31 26.71
CA TYR A 280 2.32 1.17 26.83
C TYR A 280 1.62 1.98 25.74
N TYR A 281 0.50 1.47 25.23
CA TYR A 281 -0.31 2.08 24.17
C TYR A 281 -1.78 2.12 24.53
N GLY A 282 -2.59 2.82 23.74
CA GLY A 282 -4.04 2.90 23.93
C GLY A 282 -4.47 4.14 24.70
N GLY A 283 -5.77 4.39 24.67
CA GLY A 283 -6.41 5.54 25.29
C GLY A 283 -7.80 5.73 24.71
N ASN A 284 -8.31 6.96 24.75
CA ASN A 284 -9.64 7.29 24.22
C ASN A 284 -9.61 8.35 23.11
N ASP A 285 -8.43 8.69 22.58
CA ASP A 285 -8.25 9.73 21.57
C ASP A 285 -7.96 9.14 20.19
N ASP A 286 -9.02 8.84 19.44
CA ASP A 286 -8.92 8.36 18.05
C ASP A 286 -8.31 9.39 17.08
N ASN A 287 -8.16 10.65 17.52
CA ASN A 287 -7.53 11.72 16.75
C ASN A 287 -6.07 11.98 17.19
N ASP A 288 -5.47 11.09 17.98
CA ASP A 288 -4.05 11.17 18.33
C ASP A 288 -3.15 11.29 17.10
N CYS A 289 -2.02 11.98 17.27
CA CYS A 289 -1.01 12.19 16.23
C CYS A 289 0.36 11.83 16.76
N SER A 290 0.83 10.65 16.37
CA SER A 290 2.16 10.12 16.69
C SER A 290 3.21 10.48 15.63
N GLY A 291 2.86 11.35 14.67
CA GLY A 291 3.75 11.87 13.63
C GLY A 291 3.40 11.41 12.21
N ALA A 292 4.38 11.44 11.31
CA ALA A 292 4.21 11.09 9.91
C ALA A 292 5.43 10.38 9.33
N LEU A 293 5.17 9.33 8.56
CA LEU A 293 6.16 8.52 7.85
C LEU A 293 5.91 8.63 6.35
N ARG A 294 6.93 9.01 5.58
CA ARG A 294 6.85 8.97 4.12
C ARG A 294 8.18 8.60 3.47
N TYR A 295 8.17 7.70 2.48
CA TYR A 295 9.38 7.16 1.84
C TYR A 295 10.37 6.63 2.88
N VAL A 296 9.88 5.69 3.71
CA VAL A 296 10.65 5.06 4.77
C VAL A 296 10.77 3.57 4.46
N ARG A 297 11.98 3.04 4.55
CA ARG A 297 12.26 1.60 4.52
C ARG A 297 12.62 1.13 5.92
N VAL A 298 11.94 0.10 6.40
CA VAL A 298 12.42 -0.71 7.51
C VAL A 298 12.84 -2.06 6.95
N GLU A 299 14.11 -2.38 7.14
CA GLU A 299 14.77 -3.50 6.52
C GLU A 299 15.33 -4.43 7.59
N PHE A 300 15.19 -5.75 7.43
CA PHE A 300 15.82 -6.77 8.27
C PHE A 300 15.41 -6.78 9.76
N ALA A 301 14.25 -6.18 10.05
CA ALA A 301 13.69 -6.10 11.39
C ALA A 301 13.16 -7.46 11.88
N GLY A 302 12.62 -7.45 13.09
CA GLY A 302 11.96 -8.59 13.72
C GLY A 302 12.81 -9.37 14.70
N LYS A 303 13.58 -8.65 15.51
CA LYS A 303 14.44 -9.26 16.51
C LYS A 303 13.61 -9.97 17.58
N GLU A 304 13.82 -11.28 17.73
CA GLU A 304 13.26 -12.09 18.81
C GLU A 304 13.77 -11.62 20.18
N ILE A 305 12.84 -11.30 21.09
CA ILE A 305 13.15 -10.82 22.45
C ILE A 305 13.09 -11.98 23.44
N THR A 306 12.05 -12.82 23.31
CA THR A 306 11.88 -14.10 24.02
C THR A 306 11.26 -15.12 23.06
N PRO A 307 11.31 -16.44 23.34
CA PRO A 307 10.75 -17.46 22.45
C PRO A 307 9.31 -17.16 22.00
N ASN A 308 9.09 -16.99 20.69
CA ASN A 308 7.82 -16.61 20.05
C ASN A 308 7.28 -15.24 20.53
N ASN A 309 8.15 -14.24 20.59
CA ASN A 309 7.83 -12.86 20.96
C ASN A 309 8.90 -11.96 20.33
N GLU A 310 8.73 -11.76 19.03
CA GLU A 310 9.52 -10.96 18.14
C GLU A 310 8.98 -9.52 18.09
N LEU A 311 9.77 -8.60 17.54
CA LEU A 311 9.28 -7.29 17.11
C LEU A 311 8.88 -7.36 15.62
N ASN A 312 8.31 -6.29 15.08
CA ASN A 312 7.91 -6.24 13.67
C ASN A 312 8.68 -5.18 12.90
N SER A 313 8.53 -5.17 11.57
CA SER A 313 9.14 -4.08 10.78
C SER A 313 8.48 -2.74 11.12
N PHE A 314 7.14 -2.70 11.07
CA PHE A 314 6.37 -1.57 11.57
C PHE A 314 5.28 -2.08 12.52
N THR A 315 5.34 -1.61 13.75
CA THR A 315 4.34 -1.89 14.77
C THR A 315 3.58 -0.60 15.11
N TRP A 316 2.26 -0.60 14.91
CA TRP A 316 1.39 0.51 15.30
C TRP A 316 0.40 0.07 16.36
N CYS A 317 0.62 0.54 17.58
CA CYS A 317 -0.23 0.24 18.71
C CYS A 317 -1.09 1.47 19.02
N ALA A 318 -2.39 1.37 18.77
CA ALA A 318 -3.35 2.46 18.94
C ALA A 318 -2.94 3.80 18.31
N ALA A 319 -2.35 3.77 17.11
CA ALA A 319 -2.07 4.98 16.35
C ALA A 319 -3.39 5.67 15.91
N GLY A 320 -3.51 6.97 16.17
CA GLY A 320 -4.70 7.75 15.84
C GLY A 320 -4.78 8.20 14.38
N ARG A 321 -5.95 8.71 13.98
CA ARG A 321 -6.26 9.13 12.59
C ARG A 321 -5.35 10.24 12.06
N ASN A 322 -4.75 11.01 12.95
CA ASN A 322 -3.87 12.11 12.58
C ASN A 322 -2.42 11.67 12.38
N THR A 323 -2.05 10.46 12.81
CA THR A 323 -0.81 9.80 12.39
C THR A 323 -0.91 9.42 10.91
N LYS A 324 0.17 9.59 10.14
CA LYS A 324 0.18 9.34 8.68
C LYS A 324 1.29 8.39 8.25
N GLY A 325 0.96 7.48 7.33
CA GLY A 325 1.91 6.59 6.67
C GLY A 325 1.63 6.55 5.17
N ASP A 326 2.65 6.85 4.35
CA ASP A 326 2.53 6.83 2.89
C ASP A 326 3.87 6.44 2.26
N TYR A 327 3.93 5.54 1.27
CA TYR A 327 5.20 5.06 0.69
C TYR A 327 6.13 4.44 1.75
N LEU A 328 5.68 3.35 2.37
CA LEU A 328 6.47 2.62 3.36
C LEU A 328 6.85 1.24 2.84
N GLN A 329 8.09 0.84 3.08
CA GLN A 329 8.58 -0.49 2.72
C GLN A 329 9.00 -1.27 3.96
N ALA A 330 8.42 -2.45 4.13
CA ALA A 330 8.94 -3.50 4.99
C ALA A 330 9.70 -4.51 4.11
N TYR A 331 10.96 -4.77 4.45
CA TYR A 331 11.83 -5.63 3.65
C TYR A 331 12.57 -6.66 4.50
N MET A 332 12.36 -7.94 4.21
CA MET A 332 13.07 -9.03 4.90
C MET A 332 12.99 -9.01 6.42
N GLY A 333 11.82 -8.69 6.96
CA GLY A 333 11.53 -8.89 8.39
C GLY A 333 11.53 -10.38 8.77
N ALA A 334 11.90 -10.68 10.01
CA ALA A 334 11.78 -12.01 10.62
C ALA A 334 10.37 -12.32 11.14
N ASP A 335 9.57 -11.28 11.35
CA ASP A 335 8.19 -11.35 11.82
C ASP A 335 7.31 -10.52 10.86
N ASP A 336 6.17 -10.01 11.34
CA ASP A 336 5.23 -9.25 10.55
C ASP A 336 5.85 -8.02 9.88
N SER A 337 5.40 -7.81 8.64
CA SER A 337 5.82 -6.66 7.87
C SER A 337 5.15 -5.38 8.37
N PHE A 338 3.87 -5.47 8.67
CA PHE A 338 3.08 -4.36 9.16
C PHE A 338 2.03 -4.89 10.12
N GLU A 339 2.05 -4.43 11.38
CA GLU A 339 1.15 -4.94 12.42
C GLU A 339 0.43 -3.81 13.17
N TRP A 340 -0.88 -3.98 13.39
CA TRP A 340 -1.72 -3.05 14.14
C TRP A 340 -2.36 -3.68 15.38
N PHE A 341 -2.19 -2.98 16.51
CA PHE A 341 -2.89 -3.27 17.76
C PHE A 341 -3.85 -2.14 18.08
N GLY A 342 -5.08 -2.24 17.57
CA GLY A 342 -6.10 -1.20 17.70
C GLY A 342 -5.75 0.10 16.96
N GLY A 343 -6.51 1.16 17.26
CA GLY A 343 -6.34 2.47 16.63
C GLY A 343 -7.06 2.63 15.30
N ALA A 344 -6.74 3.72 14.60
CA ALA A 344 -7.48 4.18 13.42
C ALA A 344 -6.59 4.98 12.44
N MET A 345 -5.28 4.71 12.41
CA MET A 345 -4.34 5.37 11.50
C MET A 345 -4.58 4.94 10.05
N ASP A 346 -4.85 5.89 9.16
CA ASP A 346 -4.99 5.62 7.73
C ASP A 346 -3.64 5.67 6.99
N GLN A 347 -3.54 4.90 5.89
CA GLN A 347 -2.28 4.74 5.15
C GLN A 347 -2.43 4.39 3.67
N LYS A 348 -1.42 4.76 2.88
CA LYS A 348 -1.35 4.45 1.45
C LYS A 348 0.03 3.96 1.02
N HIS A 349 0.11 3.29 -0.11
CA HIS A 349 1.38 2.89 -0.74
C HIS A 349 2.30 2.12 0.21
N LEU A 350 1.87 0.94 0.65
CA LEU A 350 2.68 0.06 1.50
C LEU A 350 3.21 -1.12 0.68
N VAL A 351 4.48 -1.47 0.85
CA VAL A 351 5.08 -2.62 0.17
C VAL A 351 5.82 -3.50 1.17
N ALA A 352 5.30 -4.70 1.38
CA ALA A 352 5.91 -5.76 2.17
C ALA A 352 6.49 -6.80 1.20
N THR A 353 7.80 -6.99 1.26
CA THR A 353 8.46 -7.99 0.43
C THR A 353 9.41 -8.82 1.25
N ASP A 354 9.34 -10.12 1.01
CA ASP A 354 10.18 -11.11 1.66
C ASP A 354 9.98 -11.15 3.18
N GLY A 355 8.81 -10.93 3.80
CA GLY A 355 8.60 -11.13 5.25
C GLY A 355 8.40 -12.61 5.63
N THR A 356 8.89 -13.06 6.79
CA THR A 356 8.77 -14.49 7.17
C THR A 356 7.50 -14.86 7.91
N ASP A 357 6.73 -13.88 8.41
CA ASP A 357 5.40 -14.13 8.95
C ASP A 357 4.30 -13.43 8.13
N ASP A 358 3.40 -12.64 8.74
CA ASP A 358 2.28 -12.03 8.06
C ASP A 358 2.65 -10.71 7.37
N GLY A 359 2.02 -10.48 6.22
CA GLY A 359 2.29 -9.28 5.44
C GLY A 359 1.59 -8.02 5.95
N TYR A 360 0.42 -8.18 6.54
CA TYR A 360 -0.44 -7.11 7.05
C TYR A 360 -1.35 -7.71 8.11
N ASP A 361 -0.99 -7.57 9.37
CA ASP A 361 -1.70 -8.15 10.49
C ASP A 361 -2.39 -7.09 11.35
N TRP A 362 -3.59 -7.39 11.84
CA TRP A 362 -4.25 -6.55 12.81
C TRP A 362 -5.03 -7.31 13.86
N GLN A 363 -5.13 -6.67 15.01
CA GLN A 363 -5.92 -7.11 16.14
C GLN A 363 -6.34 -5.93 17.03
N MET A 364 -6.90 -6.24 18.19
CA MET A 364 -7.28 -5.34 19.27
C MET A 364 -8.22 -4.18 18.88
N GLY A 365 -9.16 -4.41 17.96
CA GLY A 365 -10.16 -3.42 17.57
C GLY A 365 -9.64 -2.39 16.57
N THR A 366 -8.75 -2.81 15.66
CA THR A 366 -8.15 -1.94 14.64
C THR A 366 -9.19 -1.47 13.63
N ARG A 367 -9.22 -0.16 13.34
CA ARG A 367 -10.22 0.48 12.46
C ARG A 367 -9.57 1.40 11.43
N ASN A 368 -8.42 1.00 10.92
CA ASN A 368 -7.66 1.74 9.92
C ASN A 368 -8.28 1.60 8.52
N ARG A 369 -7.79 2.43 7.60
CA ARG A 369 -8.07 2.31 6.17
C ARG A 369 -6.76 2.28 5.39
N ALA A 370 -6.71 1.44 4.36
CA ALA A 370 -5.51 1.25 3.54
C ALA A 370 -5.84 1.20 2.06
N GLN A 371 -5.01 1.84 1.23
CA GLN A 371 -5.10 1.77 -0.23
C GLN A 371 -3.74 1.65 -0.92
N PHE A 372 -3.67 0.85 -1.99
CA PHE A 372 -2.45 0.58 -2.77
C PHE A 372 -1.38 -0.14 -1.93
N VAL A 373 -1.65 -1.39 -1.59
CA VAL A 373 -0.77 -2.20 -0.74
C VAL A 373 -0.29 -3.43 -1.50
N ILE A 374 1.01 -3.69 -1.43
CA ILE A 374 1.67 -4.83 -2.07
C ILE A 374 2.22 -5.74 -0.99
N ILE A 375 1.91 -7.02 -1.07
CA ILE A 375 2.40 -8.03 -0.13
C ILE A 375 2.92 -9.22 -0.91
N ARG A 376 4.18 -9.59 -0.65
CA ARG A 376 4.80 -10.82 -1.14
C ARG A 376 5.72 -11.38 -0.06
N PRO A 377 5.24 -12.32 0.78
CA PRO A 377 5.95 -12.73 1.98
C PRO A 377 7.14 -13.65 1.68
N SER A 378 7.05 -14.58 0.71
CA SER A 378 8.12 -15.57 0.54
C SER A 378 9.34 -15.08 -0.27
N PRO A 379 10.58 -15.14 0.27
CA PRO A 379 11.79 -15.03 -0.53
C PRO A 379 12.01 -16.24 -1.44
N ARG A 380 12.62 -15.99 -2.60
CA ARG A 380 13.08 -17.08 -3.46
C ARG A 380 14.11 -17.99 -2.76
N PHE A 381 14.85 -17.46 -1.79
CA PHE A 381 15.94 -18.12 -1.07
C PHE A 381 15.63 -18.25 0.42
N ALA A 382 14.73 -19.17 0.76
CA ALA A 382 14.57 -19.61 2.14
C ALA A 382 15.72 -20.55 2.54
N PRO A 383 16.48 -20.27 3.62
CA PRO A 383 17.23 -21.31 4.30
C PRO A 383 16.26 -22.42 4.73
N SER A 384 16.67 -23.68 4.61
CA SER A 384 15.81 -24.81 5.00
C SER A 384 15.39 -24.70 6.48
N GLY A 385 14.11 -24.83 6.77
CA GLY A 385 13.60 -24.99 8.15
C GLY A 385 13.08 -23.72 8.84
N THR A 386 13.14 -22.55 8.20
CA THR A 386 12.51 -21.32 8.72
C THR A 386 11.08 -21.15 8.18
N GLN A 387 10.18 -20.52 8.94
CA GLN A 387 8.89 -20.03 8.43
C GLN A 387 9.16 -19.03 7.29
N ASN A 388 8.40 -19.08 6.19
CA ASN A 388 8.69 -18.34 4.95
C ASN A 388 7.43 -17.66 4.41
N GLY A 389 6.89 -16.80 5.26
CA GLY A 389 5.57 -16.22 5.15
C GLY A 389 4.53 -17.15 5.75
N ASP A 390 3.50 -16.58 6.39
CA ASP A 390 2.29 -17.32 6.75
C ASP A 390 1.10 -16.85 5.92
N LYS A 391 0.57 -15.65 6.16
CA LYS A 391 -0.55 -15.05 5.43
C LYS A 391 -0.12 -13.78 4.71
N GLY A 392 -0.87 -13.43 3.67
CA GLY A 392 -0.81 -12.08 3.13
C GLY A 392 -1.42 -11.07 4.11
N ILE A 393 -2.61 -11.38 4.59
CA ILE A 393 -3.34 -10.67 5.63
C ILE A 393 -3.71 -11.65 6.74
N GLU A 394 -3.38 -11.32 7.98
CA GLU A 394 -4.00 -11.89 9.17
C GLU A 394 -4.89 -10.82 9.82
N ALA A 395 -6.06 -11.24 10.28
CA ALA A 395 -7.16 -10.32 10.51
C ALA A 395 -7.99 -10.77 11.70
N ASP A 396 -7.61 -10.29 12.88
CA ASP A 396 -8.22 -10.64 14.15
C ASP A 396 -9.03 -9.47 14.73
N ASP A 397 -9.87 -9.77 15.73
CA ASP A 397 -10.56 -8.77 16.54
C ASP A 397 -9.92 -8.62 17.91
N ASN A 398 -10.19 -9.55 18.82
CA ASN A 398 -9.53 -9.65 20.11
C ASN A 398 -9.12 -11.10 20.30
N GLU A 399 -7.84 -11.35 20.54
CA GLU A 399 -7.32 -12.71 20.64
C GLU A 399 -7.83 -13.50 21.86
N PHE A 400 -8.35 -12.83 22.88
CA PHE A 400 -8.83 -13.43 24.12
C PHE A 400 -10.35 -13.56 24.19
N ASP A 401 -11.09 -12.71 23.48
CA ASP A 401 -12.55 -12.74 23.39
C ASP A 401 -13.03 -12.35 21.99
N PHE A 402 -13.38 -13.35 21.18
CA PHE A 402 -13.78 -13.16 19.78
C PHE A 402 -15.12 -12.41 19.62
N ASN A 403 -15.80 -12.07 20.72
CA ASN A 403 -17.02 -11.25 20.70
C ASN A 403 -16.82 -9.87 21.35
N ALA A 404 -15.58 -9.50 21.66
CA ALA A 404 -15.25 -8.21 22.23
C ALA A 404 -15.76 -7.08 21.33
N THR A 405 -16.64 -6.26 21.90
CA THR A 405 -17.23 -5.09 21.21
C THR A 405 -17.09 -3.81 22.02
N GLN A 406 -16.40 -3.87 23.16
CA GLN A 406 -16.14 -2.70 23.99
C GLN A 406 -15.27 -1.66 23.27
N CYS A 407 -15.41 -0.40 23.71
CA CYS A 407 -14.55 0.71 23.34
C CYS A 407 -14.45 0.98 21.83
N ALA A 408 -13.43 0.43 21.16
CA ALA A 408 -13.28 0.55 19.72
C ALA A 408 -14.41 -0.16 18.94
N GLY A 409 -15.08 -1.14 19.54
CA GLY A 409 -15.90 -2.10 18.81
C GLY A 409 -15.05 -3.25 18.29
N ARG A 410 -15.59 -4.01 17.34
CA ARG A 410 -14.79 -5.00 16.61
C ARG A 410 -13.72 -4.30 15.77
N SER A 411 -12.61 -4.97 15.49
CA SER A 411 -11.74 -4.63 14.36
C SER A 411 -12.61 -4.48 13.12
N ASN A 412 -12.39 -3.41 12.34
CA ASN A 412 -13.18 -3.05 11.18
C ASN A 412 -12.34 -2.22 10.21
N THR A 413 -11.37 -2.88 9.57
CA THR A 413 -10.44 -2.26 8.63
C THR A 413 -11.10 -2.08 7.25
N PHE A 414 -10.76 -1.03 6.51
CA PHE A 414 -11.20 -0.86 5.12
C PHE A 414 -9.99 -0.90 4.17
N LEU A 415 -9.87 -1.99 3.44
CA LEU A 415 -8.77 -2.31 2.55
C LEU A 415 -9.23 -2.24 1.09
N ALA A 416 -8.56 -1.42 0.28
CA ALA A 416 -8.83 -1.27 -1.14
C ALA A 416 -7.53 -1.38 -1.96
N ASN A 417 -7.60 -1.95 -3.17
CA ASN A 417 -6.45 -1.98 -4.09
C ASN A 417 -5.21 -2.67 -3.50
N PHE A 418 -5.38 -3.87 -2.94
CA PHE A 418 -4.26 -4.71 -2.50
C PHE A 418 -3.81 -5.62 -3.66
N THR A 419 -2.50 -5.84 -3.81
CA THR A 419 -1.94 -6.91 -4.64
C THR A 419 -1.14 -7.84 -3.75
N ILE A 420 -1.69 -9.02 -3.49
CA ILE A 420 -1.13 -10.02 -2.59
C ILE A 420 -0.69 -11.24 -3.40
N VAL A 421 0.60 -11.56 -3.34
CA VAL A 421 1.21 -12.62 -4.15
C VAL A 421 1.90 -13.63 -3.24
N GLY A 422 1.34 -14.85 -3.17
CA GLY A 422 1.82 -15.94 -2.32
C GLY A 422 3.05 -16.65 -2.86
N ASP A 423 3.25 -17.93 -2.53
CA ASP A 423 4.19 -18.83 -3.21
C ASP A 423 3.65 -20.26 -3.15
N LYS A 424 3.50 -20.88 -4.33
CA LYS A 424 2.93 -22.21 -4.47
C LYS A 424 3.95 -23.35 -4.49
N ARG A 425 5.25 -23.04 -4.42
CA ARG A 425 6.29 -24.05 -4.30
C ARG A 425 6.03 -24.91 -3.04
N THR A 426 6.27 -26.21 -3.15
CA THR A 426 5.98 -27.20 -2.10
C THR A 426 7.26 -27.87 -1.60
N GLY A 427 7.16 -28.56 -0.45
CA GLY A 427 8.27 -29.27 0.19
C GLY A 427 8.80 -28.53 1.42
N ALA A 428 9.70 -29.18 2.18
CA ALA A 428 10.22 -28.66 3.45
C ALA A 428 10.97 -27.32 3.32
N GLN A 429 11.43 -26.96 2.11
CA GLN A 429 12.07 -25.68 1.82
C GLN A 429 11.07 -24.54 1.56
N PHE A 430 9.80 -24.87 1.30
CA PHE A 430 8.73 -23.91 1.03
C PHE A 430 7.50 -24.29 1.87
N PRO A 431 7.53 -24.06 3.19
CA PRO A 431 6.40 -24.38 4.09
C PRO A 431 5.20 -23.44 3.88
N GLY A 432 5.42 -22.13 3.80
CA GLY A 432 4.40 -21.11 3.55
C GLY A 432 4.53 -20.40 2.19
N PRO A 433 3.73 -19.36 1.90
CA PRO A 433 2.58 -18.91 2.69
C PRO A 433 1.33 -19.76 2.44
N ALA A 434 0.47 -19.86 3.45
CA ALA A 434 -0.73 -20.67 3.43
C ALA A 434 -1.88 -20.01 2.66
N ALA A 435 -2.38 -18.86 3.13
CA ALA A 435 -3.56 -18.19 2.59
C ALA A 435 -3.33 -16.70 2.32
N GLY A 436 -4.08 -16.15 1.37
CA GLY A 436 -3.97 -14.73 0.99
C GLY A 436 -4.46 -13.78 2.07
N ALA A 437 -5.70 -13.94 2.52
CA ALA A 437 -6.25 -13.20 3.65
C ALA A 437 -6.99 -14.15 4.59
N ASN A 438 -6.82 -13.98 5.89
CA ASN A 438 -7.38 -14.86 6.91
C ASN A 438 -8.15 -14.06 7.96
N PHE A 439 -9.47 -13.96 7.79
CA PHE A 439 -10.37 -13.25 8.71
C PHE A 439 -10.81 -14.19 9.83
N ARG A 440 -10.51 -13.84 11.08
CA ARG A 440 -10.74 -14.71 12.22
C ARG A 440 -11.16 -13.92 13.45
N ARG A 441 -11.38 -14.67 14.54
CA ARG A 441 -11.52 -14.18 15.91
C ARG A 441 -12.57 -13.08 16.07
N GLY A 442 -13.60 -13.05 15.23
CA GLY A 442 -14.67 -12.06 15.29
C GLY A 442 -14.42 -10.78 14.50
N THR A 443 -13.37 -10.69 13.69
CA THR A 443 -13.06 -9.48 12.94
C THR A 443 -14.18 -9.08 11.98
N ALA A 444 -14.39 -7.79 11.82
CA ALA A 444 -15.05 -7.21 10.66
C ALA A 444 -13.99 -6.58 9.75
N ALA A 445 -14.29 -6.47 8.46
CA ALA A 445 -13.40 -5.83 7.50
C ALA A 445 -14.10 -5.62 6.17
N THR A 446 -13.60 -4.64 5.41
CA THR A 446 -13.91 -4.48 3.99
C THR A 446 -12.65 -4.78 3.18
N LEU A 447 -12.71 -5.74 2.26
CA LEU A 447 -11.66 -6.03 1.29
C LEU A 447 -12.22 -5.95 -0.12
N VAL A 448 -11.81 -4.92 -0.86
CA VAL A 448 -12.32 -4.64 -2.19
C VAL A 448 -11.24 -4.29 -3.21
N ASN A 449 -11.55 -4.45 -4.49
CA ASN A 449 -10.68 -4.07 -5.61
C ASN A 449 -9.27 -4.66 -5.49
N SER A 450 -9.12 -5.89 -5.01
CA SER A 450 -7.80 -6.46 -4.70
C SER A 450 -7.48 -7.71 -5.54
N ILE A 451 -6.19 -7.96 -5.77
CA ILE A 451 -5.64 -9.14 -6.44
C ILE A 451 -5.06 -10.07 -5.37
N ILE A 452 -5.46 -11.34 -5.37
CA ILE A 452 -4.87 -12.37 -4.50
C ILE A 452 -4.52 -13.60 -5.33
N THR A 453 -3.24 -13.97 -5.38
CA THR A 453 -2.80 -15.08 -6.22
C THR A 453 -1.66 -15.90 -5.63
N ASN A 454 -1.53 -17.15 -6.10
CA ASN A 454 -0.43 -18.07 -5.82
C ASN A 454 -0.29 -18.55 -4.36
N PHE A 455 -1.37 -18.63 -3.60
CA PHE A 455 -1.36 -19.23 -2.25
C PHE A 455 -1.65 -20.74 -2.27
N LYS A 456 -1.28 -21.45 -1.20
CA LYS A 456 -1.39 -22.92 -1.13
C LYS A 456 -2.78 -23.41 -0.74
N THR A 457 -3.48 -22.69 0.14
CA THR A 457 -4.72 -23.18 0.76
C THR A 457 -5.95 -22.37 0.36
N SER A 458 -5.85 -21.06 0.20
CA SER A 458 -6.96 -20.21 -0.24
C SER A 458 -6.53 -18.80 -0.62
N ALA A 459 -7.40 -18.10 -1.36
CA ALA A 459 -7.28 -16.66 -1.52
C ALA A 459 -7.76 -15.96 -0.23
N VAL A 460 -8.93 -16.36 0.23
CA VAL A 460 -9.55 -15.85 1.45
C VAL A 460 -9.96 -17.03 2.32
N LYS A 461 -9.63 -16.94 3.59
CA LYS A 461 -10.08 -17.83 4.65
C LYS A 461 -10.92 -17.02 5.64
N ILE A 462 -12.06 -17.54 6.05
CA ILE A 462 -12.85 -16.98 7.15
C ILE A 462 -13.02 -18.08 8.19
N ASP A 463 -12.39 -17.90 9.34
CA ASP A 463 -12.50 -18.80 10.47
C ASP A 463 -13.31 -18.19 11.61
N ASP A 464 -13.68 -19.07 12.53
CA ASP A 464 -14.48 -18.81 13.72
C ASP A 464 -15.94 -18.47 13.45
N ASN A 465 -16.80 -19.09 14.26
CA ASN A 465 -18.23 -18.84 14.21
C ASN A 465 -18.55 -17.38 14.59
N ALA A 466 -17.73 -16.73 15.42
CA ALA A 466 -17.91 -15.34 15.81
C ALA A 466 -17.78 -14.39 14.61
N THR A 467 -16.79 -14.61 13.74
CA THR A 467 -16.54 -13.82 12.52
C THR A 467 -17.72 -13.94 11.56
N LEU A 468 -18.20 -15.16 11.32
CA LEU A 468 -19.35 -15.41 10.45
C LEU A 468 -20.64 -14.83 11.03
N GLN A 469 -20.89 -15.01 12.33
CA GLN A 469 -22.08 -14.45 12.97
C GLN A 469 -22.09 -12.92 12.93
N ALA A 470 -20.94 -12.26 13.05
CA ALA A 470 -20.84 -10.80 12.94
C ALA A 470 -21.30 -10.32 11.56
N HIS A 471 -20.91 -11.00 10.48
CA HIS A 471 -21.41 -10.73 9.13
C HIS A 471 -22.95 -10.86 9.04
N CYS A 472 -23.52 -11.88 9.68
CA CYS A 472 -24.94 -12.18 9.58
C CYS A 472 -25.84 -11.26 10.40
N ALA A 473 -25.31 -10.69 11.49
CA ALA A 473 -26.03 -9.72 12.32
C ALA A 473 -26.38 -8.44 11.53
N ALA A 474 -25.57 -8.10 10.54
CA ALA A 474 -25.83 -7.02 9.62
C ALA A 474 -25.14 -7.32 8.28
N VAL A 475 -25.87 -7.80 7.28
CA VAL A 475 -25.27 -8.09 5.96
C VAL A 475 -25.03 -6.77 5.21
N PRO A 476 -23.79 -6.44 4.80
CA PRO A 476 -23.56 -5.22 4.02
C PRO A 476 -24.17 -5.31 2.63
N ALA A 477 -24.52 -4.15 2.07
CA ALA A 477 -24.81 -4.06 0.65
C ALA A 477 -23.52 -4.18 -0.16
N ALA A 478 -23.58 -4.87 -1.30
CA ALA A 478 -22.52 -4.85 -2.29
C ALA A 478 -22.28 -3.40 -2.76
N LEU A 479 -21.02 -3.05 -3.01
CA LEU A 479 -20.68 -1.72 -3.52
C LEU A 479 -21.00 -1.66 -5.03
N PRO A 480 -21.45 -0.50 -5.54
CA PRO A 480 -21.72 -0.36 -6.96
C PRO A 480 -20.41 -0.40 -7.77
N VAL A 481 -20.45 -1.02 -8.94
CA VAL A 481 -19.31 -1.03 -9.87
C VAL A 481 -19.05 0.38 -10.37
N TYR A 482 -17.81 0.87 -10.21
CA TYR A 482 -17.39 2.19 -10.67
C TYR A 482 -17.05 2.17 -12.17
N CYS A 483 -16.29 1.17 -12.62
CA CYS A 483 -15.91 1.00 -14.02
C CYS A 483 -16.44 -0.34 -14.56
N PRO A 484 -17.72 -0.40 -15.02
CA PRO A 484 -18.35 -1.64 -15.49
C PRO A 484 -17.88 -2.05 -16.89
N GLY A 485 -17.23 -1.14 -17.61
CA GLY A 485 -16.60 -1.43 -18.89
C GLY A 485 -15.32 -2.22 -18.64
N ALA A 486 -15.10 -3.26 -19.43
CA ALA A 486 -13.75 -3.69 -19.67
C ALA A 486 -12.95 -2.47 -20.14
N LEU A 487 -11.98 -1.97 -19.37
CA LEU A 487 -10.75 -1.58 -20.05
C LEU A 487 -10.23 -2.91 -20.59
N SER A 488 -10.64 -3.26 -21.80
CA SER A 488 -9.74 -4.02 -22.65
C SER A 488 -8.43 -3.28 -22.52
N ALA A 489 -7.43 -3.88 -21.91
CA ALA A 489 -6.07 -3.37 -22.03
C ALA A 489 -5.62 -3.64 -23.47
N GLU A 490 -6.25 -2.93 -24.39
CA GLU A 490 -5.62 -2.28 -25.50
C GLU A 490 -5.29 -0.89 -24.95
N PRO A 491 -4.02 -0.46 -24.87
CA PRO A 491 -3.83 0.98 -24.85
C PRO A 491 -4.45 1.50 -26.16
N MET A 492 -5.55 2.25 -26.00
CA MET A 492 -6.24 3.09 -27.00
C MET A 492 -7.45 2.48 -27.71
N ALA A 493 -8.63 2.69 -27.13
CA ALA A 493 -9.89 2.71 -27.87
C ALA A 493 -10.52 4.12 -27.90
N THR A 494 -9.75 5.15 -28.22
CA THR A 494 -10.29 6.22 -29.08
C THR A 494 -10.12 5.86 -30.56
N GLY A 495 -9.42 4.75 -30.85
CA GLY A 495 -8.87 4.49 -32.17
C GLY A 495 -7.93 5.59 -32.65
N GLN A 496 -7.59 6.58 -31.80
CA GLN A 496 -6.87 7.81 -32.14
C GLN A 496 -5.44 7.77 -31.67
N VAL A 497 -4.47 8.07 -32.52
CA VAL A 497 -3.07 8.37 -32.11
C VAL A 497 -3.07 9.32 -30.91
N LEU A 498 -2.42 8.93 -29.82
CA LEU A 498 -2.32 9.74 -28.60
C LEU A 498 -0.90 10.28 -28.44
N VAL A 499 -0.80 11.55 -28.08
CA VAL A 499 0.48 12.19 -27.74
C VAL A 499 0.54 12.37 -26.22
N SER A 500 1.62 11.87 -25.62
CA SER A 500 1.90 11.95 -24.18
C SER A 500 2.91 13.06 -23.88
N ALA A 501 3.07 13.39 -22.59
CA ALA A 501 4.06 14.37 -22.15
C ALA A 501 5.46 14.02 -22.67
N SER A 502 6.09 14.98 -23.35
CA SER A 502 7.48 14.87 -23.80
C SER A 502 8.41 15.17 -22.63
N ALA A 503 9.51 14.43 -22.51
CA ALA A 503 10.41 14.55 -21.36
C ALA A 503 11.89 14.51 -21.79
N PRO A 504 12.75 15.38 -21.22
CA PRO A 504 12.39 16.56 -20.42
C PRO A 504 11.63 17.60 -21.26
N ASN A 505 10.77 18.41 -20.65
CA ASN A 505 10.10 19.55 -21.30
C ASN A 505 9.69 20.57 -20.21
N PRO A 506 10.38 21.73 -20.08
CA PRO A 506 11.37 22.28 -21.00
C PRO A 506 12.67 21.47 -21.14
N PHE A 507 13.38 21.63 -22.26
CA PHE A 507 14.60 20.87 -22.58
C PHE A 507 15.71 21.75 -23.18
N ARG A 508 16.97 21.30 -23.05
CA ARG A 508 18.18 21.98 -23.56
C ARG A 508 18.71 21.35 -24.85
N ASP A 509 19.11 20.07 -24.81
CA ASP A 509 19.82 19.39 -25.92
C ASP A 509 18.96 18.37 -26.69
N GLN A 510 18.13 17.63 -25.96
CA GLN A 510 17.28 16.58 -26.51
C GLN A 510 15.96 16.46 -25.74
N VAL A 511 14.94 15.97 -26.41
CA VAL A 511 13.63 15.67 -25.82
C VAL A 511 13.07 14.38 -26.39
N ALA A 512 12.48 13.54 -25.53
CA ALA A 512 11.75 12.36 -25.96
C ALA A 512 10.30 12.71 -26.32
N LEU A 513 9.91 12.47 -27.58
CA LEU A 513 8.54 12.60 -28.07
C LEU A 513 7.81 11.28 -27.83
N ASN A 514 6.86 11.30 -26.90
CA ASN A 514 6.13 10.10 -26.49
C ASN A 514 4.76 10.08 -27.15
N PHE A 515 4.44 9.01 -27.87
CA PHE A 515 3.12 8.80 -28.45
C PHE A 515 2.74 7.33 -28.38
N THR A 516 1.46 7.05 -28.53
CA THR A 516 0.91 5.70 -28.52
C THR A 516 0.15 5.47 -29.82
N LEU A 517 0.30 4.30 -30.42
CA LEU A 517 -0.40 3.87 -31.62
C LEU A 517 -1.51 2.87 -31.26
N PRO A 518 -2.73 3.04 -31.81
CA PRO A 518 -3.85 2.15 -31.49
C PRO A 518 -3.77 0.82 -32.26
N ALA A 519 -2.99 0.78 -33.35
CA ALA A 519 -2.74 -0.40 -34.17
C ALA A 519 -1.40 -0.22 -34.90
N ALA A 520 -0.79 -1.32 -35.33
CA ALA A 520 0.43 -1.28 -36.14
C ALA A 520 0.19 -0.46 -37.42
N SER A 521 0.97 0.60 -37.61
CA SER A 521 0.74 1.62 -38.64
C SER A 521 2.05 2.19 -39.18
N ASP A 522 2.01 2.73 -40.39
CA ASP A 522 3.09 3.58 -40.90
C ASP A 522 3.00 4.97 -40.24
N VAL A 523 4.10 5.41 -39.65
CA VAL A 523 4.16 6.63 -38.83
C VAL A 523 5.01 7.70 -39.51
N LYS A 524 4.49 8.94 -39.52
CA LYS A 524 5.25 10.15 -39.84
C LYS A 524 5.28 11.08 -38.62
N VAL A 525 6.47 11.45 -38.15
CA VAL A 525 6.68 12.36 -37.02
C VAL A 525 7.50 13.56 -37.47
N GLU A 526 6.93 14.75 -37.33
CA GLU A 526 7.50 16.02 -37.81
C GLU A 526 7.49 17.05 -36.67
N VAL A 527 8.54 17.87 -36.59
CA VAL A 527 8.68 18.97 -35.62
C VAL A 527 8.65 20.30 -36.36
N TYR A 528 7.88 21.26 -35.84
CA TYR A 528 7.62 22.57 -36.41
C TYR A 528 7.96 23.68 -35.39
N SER A 529 8.43 24.83 -35.86
CA SER A 529 8.56 26.04 -35.03
C SER A 529 7.20 26.70 -34.80
N ALA A 530 7.13 27.66 -33.87
CA ALA A 530 5.90 28.37 -33.52
C ALA A 530 5.25 29.14 -34.68
N ASP A 531 6.03 29.52 -35.71
CA ASP A 531 5.56 30.15 -36.95
C ASP A 531 5.10 29.13 -38.02
N GLY A 532 5.16 27.82 -37.72
CA GLY A 532 4.69 26.74 -38.58
C GLY A 532 5.72 26.20 -39.58
N ARG A 533 6.98 26.66 -39.55
CA ARG A 533 8.04 26.11 -40.41
C ARG A 533 8.47 24.72 -39.93
N LEU A 534 8.63 23.77 -40.86
CA LEU A 534 9.17 22.43 -40.56
C LEU A 534 10.64 22.55 -40.14
N VAL A 535 10.97 21.98 -38.98
CA VAL A 535 12.30 22.00 -38.35
C VAL A 535 12.99 20.64 -38.48
N SER A 536 12.26 19.54 -38.30
CA SER A 536 12.83 18.18 -38.37
C SER A 536 11.76 17.15 -38.75
N THR A 537 12.17 16.09 -39.46
CA THR A 537 11.35 14.88 -39.67
C THR A 537 12.06 13.73 -38.98
N MET A 538 11.39 13.14 -38.00
CA MET A 538 11.96 12.10 -37.13
C MET A 538 11.60 10.68 -37.56
N ALA A 539 10.48 10.54 -38.26
CA ALA A 539 10.06 9.31 -38.92
C ALA A 539 9.25 9.70 -40.15
N ASP A 540 9.43 8.97 -41.25
CA ASP A 540 8.66 9.17 -42.49
C ASP A 540 8.28 7.82 -43.09
N GLY A 541 7.05 7.36 -42.81
CA GLY A 541 6.55 6.06 -43.27
C GLY A 541 7.15 4.86 -42.54
N ALA A 542 7.70 5.06 -41.34
CA ALA A 542 8.24 3.95 -40.56
C ALA A 542 7.11 3.11 -39.97
N ARG A 543 7.06 1.82 -40.30
CA ARG A 543 6.07 0.91 -39.71
C ARG A 543 6.41 0.64 -38.24
N MET A 544 5.47 0.93 -37.35
CA MET A 544 5.60 0.76 -35.91
C MET A 544 4.43 -0.08 -35.39
N GLU A 545 4.71 -0.99 -34.46
CA GLU A 545 3.70 -1.86 -33.84
C GLU A 545 2.71 -1.07 -32.97
N ALA A 546 1.57 -1.68 -32.62
CA ALA A 546 0.65 -1.10 -31.65
C ALA A 546 1.35 -0.90 -30.29
N GLY A 547 0.96 0.14 -29.53
CA GLY A 547 1.53 0.44 -28.22
C GLY A 547 2.33 1.74 -28.16
N ARG A 548 3.09 1.92 -27.07
CA ARG A 548 3.79 3.17 -26.75
C ARG A 548 5.14 3.24 -27.44
N HIS A 549 5.41 4.38 -28.06
CA HIS A 549 6.65 4.71 -28.75
C HIS A 549 7.27 5.98 -28.16
N SER A 550 8.60 6.03 -28.22
CA SER A 550 9.38 7.19 -27.81
C SER A 550 10.46 7.45 -28.84
N LEU A 551 10.42 8.63 -29.46
CA LEU A 551 11.46 9.07 -30.39
C LEU A 551 12.23 10.23 -29.77
N VAL A 552 13.55 10.12 -29.68
CA VAL A 552 14.40 11.16 -29.11
C VAL A 552 14.76 12.18 -30.19
N TRP A 553 14.25 13.40 -30.06
CA TRP A 553 14.67 14.52 -30.90
C TRP A 553 15.94 15.13 -30.32
N ARG A 554 17.06 14.93 -31.01
CA ARG A 554 18.32 15.62 -30.74
C ARG A 554 18.36 16.89 -31.59
N LEU A 555 18.64 18.03 -30.97
CA LEU A 555 18.57 19.31 -31.66
C LEU A 555 19.68 19.47 -32.71
N PRO A 556 19.34 19.92 -33.93
CA PRO A 556 20.33 20.46 -34.86
C PRO A 556 21.02 21.69 -34.26
N ALA A 557 22.31 21.87 -34.58
CA ALA A 557 23.07 23.04 -34.17
C ALA A 557 22.39 24.35 -34.64
N GLY A 558 22.31 25.35 -33.76
CA GLY A 558 21.69 26.65 -34.06
C GLY A 558 20.16 26.68 -34.00
N THR A 559 19.49 25.62 -33.50
CA THR A 559 18.05 25.65 -33.22
C THR A 559 17.76 26.69 -32.12
N PRO A 560 16.93 27.73 -32.34
CA PRO A 560 16.69 28.79 -31.34
C PRO A 560 15.89 28.33 -30.11
N SER A 561 16.05 28.99 -28.97
CA SER A 561 15.16 28.81 -27.81
C SER A 561 13.75 29.25 -28.14
N GLY A 562 12.76 28.59 -27.55
CA GLY A 562 11.36 28.93 -27.78
C GLY A 562 10.44 27.73 -27.89
N MET A 563 9.25 27.99 -28.42
CA MET A 563 8.18 27.02 -28.52
C MET A 563 8.23 26.27 -29.85
N TYR A 564 8.10 24.96 -29.77
CA TYR A 564 7.98 24.07 -30.92
C TYR A 564 6.75 23.20 -30.77
N PHE A 565 6.25 22.69 -31.89
CA PHE A 565 5.16 21.72 -31.93
C PHE A 565 5.61 20.51 -32.72
N TYR A 566 5.22 19.32 -32.31
CA TYR A 566 5.41 18.13 -33.14
C TYR A 566 4.07 17.55 -33.52
N LYS A 567 4.04 16.88 -34.67
CA LYS A 567 2.88 16.24 -35.25
C LYS A 567 3.21 14.77 -35.51
N VAL A 568 2.36 13.89 -35.03
CA VAL A 568 2.41 12.45 -35.29
C VAL A 568 1.23 12.12 -36.20
N ARG A 569 1.52 11.50 -37.35
CA ARG A 569 0.52 10.95 -38.27
C ARG A 569 0.68 9.45 -38.36
N ALA A 570 -0.39 8.70 -38.09
CA ALA A 570 -0.44 7.25 -38.25
C ALA A 570 -1.89 6.80 -38.45
N GLY A 571 -2.10 5.77 -39.26
CA GLY A 571 -3.44 5.18 -39.44
C GLY A 571 -4.53 6.17 -39.92
N GLY A 572 -4.15 7.18 -40.71
CA GLY A 572 -5.08 8.23 -41.19
C GLY A 572 -5.40 9.33 -40.16
N GLN A 573 -4.77 9.32 -38.99
CA GLN A 573 -5.02 10.26 -37.91
C GLN A 573 -3.84 11.17 -37.66
N THR A 574 -4.10 12.27 -36.94
CA THR A 574 -3.08 13.27 -36.60
C THR A 574 -3.23 13.69 -35.14
N ALA A 575 -2.12 13.67 -34.41
CA ALA A 575 -2.03 14.21 -33.06
C ALA A 575 -0.84 15.16 -32.94
N THR A 576 -0.92 16.12 -32.02
CA THR A 576 0.11 17.16 -31.85
C THR A 576 0.51 17.34 -30.40
N GLY A 577 1.80 17.58 -30.15
CA GLY A 577 2.33 17.95 -28.82
C GLY A 577 3.14 19.23 -28.87
N LYS A 578 3.32 19.85 -27.69
CA LYS A 578 4.06 21.11 -27.51
C LYS A 578 5.39 20.87 -26.80
N LEU A 579 6.44 21.54 -27.25
CA LEU A 579 7.78 21.48 -26.72
C LEU A 579 8.28 22.89 -26.39
N THR A 580 9.04 23.02 -25.31
CA THR A 580 9.65 24.29 -24.90
C THR A 580 11.16 24.09 -24.79
N ARG A 581 11.91 24.66 -25.73
CA ARG A 581 13.38 24.67 -25.67
C ARG A 581 13.84 25.88 -24.87
N ILE A 582 14.79 25.65 -23.97
CA ILE A 582 15.51 26.69 -23.21
C ILE A 582 17.01 26.48 -23.41
N ASP A 583 17.79 27.57 -23.40
CA ASP A 583 19.25 27.50 -23.53
C ASP A 583 19.94 27.13 -22.20
#